data_AF-H2TSH1-F1
#
_entry.id   AF-H2TSH1-F1
#
_cell.length_a   1.000
_cell.length_b   1.000
_cell.length_c   1.000
_cell.angle_alpha   90.00
_cell.angle_beta   90.00
_cell.angle_gamma   90.00
#
_symmetry.space_group_name_H-M   'P 1'
#
loop_
_entity.id
_entity.type
_entity.pdbx_description
1 polymer ?
#
loop_
_entity_poly.entity_id
_entity_poly.type
_entity_poly.pdbx_seq_one_letter_code
_entity_poly.pdbx_strand_id
1 'polypeptide(L)'
;MGLLSDPNRRRALISLLVRLNTPISVVCYFAGVAWFMGLAFEPFTLRTYMSENAMGSTMVEERFPAGERALASGKEFSAHKKKVGGMPVDWLVKTMQDRGLEVFTQRFSRTLPFPDENKERYMVKGTNVYGILRAPRAPRTEALVLSAPCSPGDQNNQAVGLLLGLAQYFRSQIFWAKDIIFLVNEHDLIGMQAWLEGYHHTNTTGMDWSPLQGRGGSIQAALTLELSTDVITSMDLVLEGLNGQLPNLDLANLFYAFCQKIGILCTIQGKLQRNDWDSVSGYSHSIQTLMMMVMKQASGRPWGDHGLFLRYHIEAATVKGVNSFRQYKTDATTIGRLLEGMYRKLNNLLERLHQSYFFYLLPSLSHFVSIGYYMPAFGLLTVILLLRVSFRIFHLEVSSPGVLSVLTPLVISHLTGAALYALPTRFQEIAVEHFPVSETEAVVLTAIAVYTAGLALPHNTHRLLTGEGTEQGWRVLKLVAVLYLAVLLGCTALINFSLGFILALTLVPAAVLVTPHRPKVLTAFTLVILSPACTLLFSVFFFQELQEMPVTFQEGWLLYLSVISQGILDHFLYGSLVFPLIALLVYPCWLLFWNILFWK
;
A
#
# COMPACT_ATOMS: atom_id res chain seq x y z
N MET A 1 12.11 24.30 -37.20
CA MET A 1 10.76 24.04 -37.73
C MET A 1 10.69 23.53 -39.18
N GLY A 2 11.81 23.42 -39.95
CA GLY A 2 11.77 22.96 -41.36
C GLY A 2 11.79 21.44 -41.63
N LEU A 3 11.70 20.59 -40.60
CA LEU A 3 11.73 19.12 -40.73
C LEU A 3 10.34 18.51 -40.98
N LEU A 4 9.25 19.23 -40.67
CA LEU A 4 7.87 18.75 -40.77
C LEU A 4 7.10 19.32 -41.98
N SER A 5 7.65 20.34 -42.65
CA SER A 5 7.00 21.03 -43.77
C SER A 5 7.16 20.34 -45.13
N ASP A 6 8.16 19.47 -45.26
CA ASP A 6 8.53 18.86 -46.54
C ASP A 6 7.91 17.44 -46.67
N PRO A 7 6.91 17.20 -47.55
CA PRO A 7 6.08 15.99 -47.54
C PRO A 7 6.84 14.70 -47.85
N ASN A 8 7.97 14.79 -48.57
CA ASN A 8 8.83 13.64 -48.86
C ASN A 8 9.72 13.28 -47.67
N ARG A 9 10.27 14.29 -46.98
CA ARG A 9 11.04 14.07 -45.74
C ARG A 9 10.13 13.56 -44.63
N ARG A 10 8.90 14.08 -44.51
CA ARG A 10 7.89 13.59 -43.58
C ARG A 10 7.57 12.11 -43.81
N ARG A 11 7.35 11.68 -45.07
CA ARG A 11 7.12 10.26 -45.41
C ARG A 11 8.33 9.39 -45.10
N ALA A 12 9.54 9.83 -45.43
CA ALA A 12 10.76 9.10 -45.10
C ALA A 12 10.94 8.93 -43.58
N LEU A 13 10.72 10.00 -42.81
CA LEU A 13 10.86 10.00 -41.35
C LEU A 13 9.78 9.13 -40.68
N ILE A 14 8.55 9.16 -41.19
CA ILE A 14 7.48 8.24 -40.78
C ILE A 14 7.90 6.80 -41.09
N SER A 15 8.36 6.49 -42.30
CA SER A 15 8.76 5.13 -42.69
C SER A 15 9.92 4.59 -41.83
N LEU A 16 10.86 5.45 -41.44
CA LEU A 16 11.95 5.13 -40.52
C LEU A 16 11.41 4.84 -39.11
N LEU A 17 10.52 5.68 -38.59
CA LEU A 17 9.83 5.47 -37.31
C LEU A 17 9.02 4.17 -37.30
N VAL A 18 8.36 3.81 -38.41
CA VAL A 18 7.64 2.54 -38.56
C VAL A 18 8.59 1.35 -38.42
N ARG A 19 9.71 1.37 -39.13
CA ARG A 19 10.71 0.29 -39.11
C ARG A 19 11.35 0.16 -37.73
N LEU A 20 11.61 1.27 -37.05
CA LEU A 20 12.28 1.30 -35.76
C LEU A 20 11.32 1.17 -34.56
N ASN A 21 10.00 1.18 -34.75
CA ASN A 21 9.03 1.13 -33.64
C ASN A 21 9.24 -0.09 -32.72
N THR A 22 9.35 -1.28 -33.31
CA THR A 22 9.56 -2.53 -32.56
C THR A 22 10.91 -2.57 -31.83
N PRO A 23 12.06 -2.31 -32.49
CA PRO A 23 13.34 -2.31 -31.77
C PRO A 23 13.41 -1.21 -30.71
N ILE A 24 12.88 -0.01 -30.97
CA ILE A 24 12.79 1.06 -29.96
C ILE A 24 11.94 0.60 -28.77
N SER A 25 10.79 -0.03 -29.02
CA SER A 25 9.92 -0.54 -27.94
C SER A 25 10.66 -1.54 -27.04
N VAL A 26 11.44 -2.46 -27.64
CA VAL A 26 12.21 -3.47 -26.91
C VAL A 26 13.33 -2.81 -26.09
N VAL A 27 14.07 -1.89 -26.70
CA VAL A 27 15.13 -1.14 -26.02
C VAL A 27 14.56 -0.32 -24.86
N CYS A 28 13.45 0.40 -25.06
CA CYS A 28 12.78 1.16 -24.01
C CYS A 28 12.32 0.26 -22.86
N TYR A 29 11.80 -0.94 -23.16
CA TYR A 29 11.36 -1.87 -22.12
C TYR A 29 12.53 -2.32 -21.23
N PHE A 30 13.61 -2.83 -21.84
CA PHE A 30 14.78 -3.27 -21.09
C PHE A 30 15.52 -2.11 -20.43
N ALA A 31 15.57 -0.93 -21.05
CA ALA A 31 16.12 0.27 -20.43
C ALA A 31 15.29 0.69 -19.20
N GLY A 32 13.96 0.62 -19.25
CA GLY A 32 13.09 0.92 -18.11
C GLY A 32 13.32 -0.04 -16.94
N VAL A 33 13.40 -1.34 -17.23
CA VAL A 33 13.72 -2.36 -16.22
C VAL A 33 15.13 -2.14 -15.65
N ALA A 34 16.15 -2.00 -16.50
CA ALA A 34 17.53 -1.80 -16.08
C ALA A 34 17.71 -0.51 -15.26
N TRP A 35 17.02 0.57 -15.65
CA TRP A 35 17.00 1.82 -14.89
C TRP A 35 16.43 1.60 -13.50
N PHE A 36 15.29 0.91 -13.38
CA PHE A 36 14.69 0.60 -12.08
C PHE A 36 15.61 -0.25 -11.20
N MET A 37 16.24 -1.28 -11.77
CA MET A 37 17.22 -2.10 -11.05
C MET A 37 18.43 -1.28 -10.59
N GLY A 38 18.85 -0.30 -11.39
CA GLY A 38 19.91 0.65 -11.03
C GLY A 38 19.60 1.54 -9.83
N LEU A 39 18.33 1.69 -9.43
CA LEU A 39 17.94 2.53 -8.28
C LEU A 39 18.37 1.94 -6.93
N ALA A 40 18.74 0.66 -6.88
CA ALA A 40 19.34 0.06 -5.69
C ALA A 40 20.85 0.34 -5.56
N PHE A 41 21.48 0.92 -6.59
CA PHE A 41 22.89 1.26 -6.58
C PHE A 41 23.11 2.61 -5.89
N GLU A 42 23.80 2.60 -4.75
CA GLU A 42 23.96 3.77 -3.86
C GLU A 42 24.39 5.06 -4.57
N PRO A 43 25.34 5.06 -5.53
CA PRO A 43 25.71 6.27 -6.28
C PRO A 43 24.58 6.94 -7.09
N PHE A 44 23.49 6.23 -7.38
CA PHE A 44 22.30 6.78 -8.04
C PHE A 44 21.19 7.18 -7.07
N THR A 45 21.44 7.06 -5.77
CA THR A 45 20.50 7.40 -4.71
C THR A 45 20.93 8.66 -3.97
N LEU A 46 19.98 9.32 -3.33
CA LEU A 46 20.26 10.50 -2.50
C LEU A 46 20.43 10.08 -1.05
N ARG A 47 21.44 10.62 -0.38
CA ARG A 47 21.58 10.44 1.07
C ARG A 47 20.44 11.16 1.79
N THR A 48 19.89 10.54 2.82
CA THR A 48 18.82 11.14 3.63
C THR A 48 19.35 12.35 4.39
N TYR A 49 18.52 13.40 4.46
CA TYR A 49 18.78 14.63 5.20
C TYR A 49 17.47 15.16 5.78
N MET A 50 17.54 15.93 6.86
CA MET A 50 16.38 16.58 7.44
C MET A 50 16.10 17.88 6.67
N SER A 51 14.94 17.99 6.04
CA SER A 51 14.55 19.24 5.35
C SER A 51 14.00 20.27 6.34
N GLU A 52 13.25 19.83 7.35
CA GLU A 52 12.60 20.68 8.32
C GLU A 52 13.58 21.18 9.39
N ASN A 53 13.73 22.50 9.46
CA ASN A 53 14.67 23.16 10.39
C ASN A 53 14.34 22.86 11.85
N ALA A 54 13.06 22.74 12.21
CA ALA A 54 12.63 22.41 13.57
C ALA A 54 13.12 21.01 14.02
N MET A 55 13.46 20.14 13.06
CA MET A 55 13.89 18.76 13.29
C MET A 55 15.36 18.50 12.89
N GLY A 56 16.06 19.49 12.31
CA GLY A 56 17.40 19.33 11.74
C GLY A 56 18.54 19.00 12.72
N SER A 57 18.27 18.90 14.02
CA SER A 57 19.26 18.57 15.03
C SER A 57 18.71 17.57 16.03
N THR A 58 19.45 16.53 16.39
CA THR A 58 19.08 15.60 17.48
C THR A 58 19.50 16.10 18.88
N MET A 59 19.85 17.40 19.03
CA MET A 59 20.24 18.02 20.31
C MET A 59 19.05 18.16 21.28
N VAL A 60 18.67 17.04 21.86
CA VAL A 60 17.65 16.88 22.88
C VAL A 60 18.26 15.96 23.93
N GLU A 61 18.12 16.24 25.22
CA GLU A 61 18.54 15.26 26.23
C GLU A 61 17.34 14.39 26.60
N GLU A 62 17.37 13.13 26.20
CA GLU A 62 16.36 12.13 26.55
C GLU A 62 16.64 11.59 27.95
N ARG A 63 15.64 11.65 28.83
CA ARG A 63 15.80 11.28 30.24
C ARG A 63 14.79 10.24 30.71
N PHE A 64 14.08 9.57 29.80
CA PHE A 64 13.16 8.49 30.15
C PHE A 64 13.85 7.42 31.02
N PRO A 65 13.40 7.20 32.28
CA PRO A 65 14.05 6.29 33.21
C PRO A 65 13.23 5.02 33.50
N ALA A 66 12.02 4.88 32.94
CA ALA A 66 10.99 3.97 33.46
C ALA A 66 10.76 2.71 32.62
N GLY A 67 11.80 2.17 31.96
CA GLY A 67 11.66 1.00 31.09
C GLY A 67 11.18 -0.27 31.81
N GLU A 68 11.75 -0.59 32.97
CA GLU A 68 11.32 -1.77 33.74
C GLU A 68 9.88 -1.68 34.24
N ARG A 69 9.46 -0.48 34.68
CA ARG A 69 8.08 -0.21 35.07
C ARG A 69 7.11 -0.33 33.90
N ALA A 70 7.51 0.13 32.71
CA ALA A 70 6.74 -0.06 31.49
C ALA A 70 6.53 -1.56 31.17
N LEU A 71 7.59 -2.37 31.27
CA LEU A 71 7.48 -3.82 31.07
C LEU A 71 6.58 -4.49 32.12
N ALA A 72 6.65 -4.05 33.39
CA ALA A 72 5.76 -4.53 34.44
C ALA A 72 4.29 -4.20 34.13
N SER A 73 3.99 -2.96 33.73
CA SER A 73 2.63 -2.57 33.29
C SER A 73 2.16 -3.37 32.07
N GLY A 74 3.05 -3.75 31.15
CA GLY A 74 2.71 -4.64 30.03
C GLY A 74 2.31 -6.05 30.49
N LYS A 75 2.98 -6.58 31.53
CA LYS A 75 2.61 -7.88 32.14
C LYS A 75 1.27 -7.80 32.88
N GLU A 76 1.03 -6.72 33.62
CA GLU A 76 -0.27 -6.47 34.26
C GLU A 76 -1.39 -6.38 33.23
N PHE A 77 -1.16 -5.66 32.12
CA PHE A 77 -2.09 -5.59 31.00
C PHE A 77 -2.39 -6.98 30.42
N SER A 78 -1.37 -7.80 30.16
CA SER A 78 -1.55 -9.19 29.71
C SER A 78 -2.41 -10.02 30.67
N ALA A 79 -2.17 -9.90 31.98
CA ALA A 79 -2.94 -10.62 32.99
C ALA A 79 -4.43 -10.20 32.99
N HIS A 80 -4.71 -8.90 32.92
CA HIS A 80 -6.08 -8.39 32.84
C HIS A 80 -6.77 -8.74 31.51
N LYS A 81 -6.04 -8.68 30.40
CA LYS A 81 -6.50 -9.07 29.07
C LYS A 81 -6.91 -10.55 29.05
N LYS A 82 -6.10 -11.44 29.64
CA LYS A 82 -6.41 -12.87 29.78
C LYS A 82 -7.65 -13.11 30.66
N LYS A 83 -7.84 -12.31 31.71
CA LYS A 83 -9.01 -12.40 32.60
C LYS A 83 -10.31 -11.99 31.91
N VAL A 84 -10.28 -10.96 31.07
CA VAL A 84 -11.47 -10.41 30.38
C VAL A 84 -11.74 -11.12 29.05
N GLY A 85 -10.72 -11.75 28.44
CA GLY A 85 -10.83 -12.38 27.12
C GLY A 85 -10.83 -11.39 25.95
N GLY A 86 -10.35 -10.17 26.17
CA GLY A 86 -10.37 -9.06 25.22
C GLY A 86 -9.68 -7.83 25.82
N MET A 87 -9.88 -6.65 25.23
CA MET A 87 -9.26 -5.43 25.76
C MET A 87 -9.79 -5.13 27.19
N PRO A 88 -8.91 -5.00 28.21
CA PRO A 88 -9.33 -4.73 29.59
C PRO A 88 -9.64 -3.23 29.79
N VAL A 89 -10.79 -2.79 29.27
CA VAL A 89 -11.23 -1.38 29.23
C VAL A 89 -11.19 -0.73 30.61
N ASP A 90 -11.83 -1.31 31.62
CA ASP A 90 -11.95 -0.70 32.96
C ASP A 90 -10.59 -0.52 33.63
N TRP A 91 -9.70 -1.50 33.46
CA TRP A 91 -8.32 -1.41 33.95
C TRP A 91 -7.58 -0.29 33.23
N LEU A 92 -7.59 -0.26 31.89
CA LEU A 92 -6.94 0.79 31.11
C LEU A 92 -7.41 2.19 31.51
N VAL A 93 -8.73 2.38 31.65
CA VAL A 93 -9.32 3.66 32.03
C VAL A 93 -8.79 4.11 33.38
N LYS A 94 -8.90 3.26 34.41
CA LYS A 94 -8.39 3.57 35.75
C LYS A 94 -6.88 3.85 35.73
N THR A 95 -6.13 2.99 35.06
CA THR A 95 -4.68 3.04 34.97
C THR A 95 -4.15 4.26 34.21
N MET A 96 -4.89 4.78 33.22
CA MET A 96 -4.57 6.05 32.55
C MET A 96 -5.00 7.27 33.39
N GLN A 97 -6.13 7.19 34.11
CA GLN A 97 -6.59 8.24 35.03
C GLN A 97 -5.63 8.44 36.20
N ASP A 98 -5.15 7.34 36.79
CA ASP A 98 -4.15 7.34 37.86
C ASP A 98 -2.83 8.00 37.42
N ARG A 99 -2.53 8.00 36.11
CA ARG A 99 -1.39 8.70 35.49
C ARG A 99 -1.68 10.17 35.16
N GLY A 100 -2.85 10.68 35.52
CA GLY A 100 -3.25 12.08 35.36
C GLY A 100 -3.64 12.48 33.93
N LEU A 101 -4.13 11.53 33.12
CA LEU A 101 -4.67 11.79 31.78
C LEU A 101 -6.18 12.06 31.82
N GLU A 102 -6.70 12.84 30.86
CA GLU A 102 -8.13 12.92 30.59
C GLU A 102 -8.54 11.71 29.73
N VAL A 103 -9.21 10.72 30.31
CA VAL A 103 -9.44 9.42 29.66
C VAL A 103 -10.88 9.27 29.18
N PHE A 104 -11.02 8.73 27.98
CA PHE A 104 -12.29 8.52 27.30
C PHE A 104 -12.32 7.16 26.62
N THR A 105 -13.54 6.70 26.31
CA THR A 105 -13.77 5.45 25.59
C THR A 105 -14.62 5.71 24.36
N GLN A 106 -14.42 4.90 23.33
CA GLN A 106 -15.24 4.92 22.12
C GLN A 106 -15.63 3.51 21.76
N ARG A 107 -16.93 3.23 21.72
CA ARG A 107 -17.47 1.95 21.25
C ARG A 107 -17.66 2.01 19.74
N PHE A 108 -17.38 0.91 19.08
CA PHE A 108 -17.61 0.77 17.65
C PHE A 108 -18.12 -0.61 17.28
N SER A 109 -18.85 -0.67 16.17
CA SER A 109 -19.29 -1.90 15.55
C SER A 109 -19.22 -1.82 14.04
N ARG A 110 -18.77 -2.91 13.43
CA ARG A 110 -18.73 -3.06 11.98
C ARG A 110 -19.26 -4.42 11.58
N THR A 111 -20.27 -4.43 10.73
CA THR A 111 -20.71 -5.62 10.02
C THR A 111 -19.86 -5.79 8.76
N LEU A 112 -19.23 -6.95 8.63
CA LEU A 112 -18.43 -7.32 7.46
C LEU A 112 -19.36 -7.80 6.33
N PRO A 113 -18.99 -7.58 5.06
CA PRO A 113 -19.75 -8.11 3.93
C PRO A 113 -19.77 -9.65 3.93
N PHE A 114 -18.67 -10.28 4.32
CA PHE A 114 -18.51 -11.73 4.52
C PHE A 114 -17.54 -11.94 5.69
N PRO A 115 -17.55 -13.11 6.38
CA PRO A 115 -16.68 -13.35 7.52
C PRO A 115 -15.20 -13.25 7.12
N ASP A 116 -14.36 -12.70 8.00
CA ASP A 116 -12.91 -12.76 7.81
C ASP A 116 -12.43 -14.22 7.98
N GLU A 117 -11.63 -14.74 7.03
CA GLU A 117 -11.08 -16.11 7.07
C GLU A 117 -10.38 -16.41 8.40
N ASN A 118 -9.74 -15.40 9.00
CA ASN A 118 -8.97 -15.59 10.24
C ASN A 118 -9.84 -15.62 11.51
N LYS A 119 -11.05 -15.07 11.47
CA LYS A 119 -11.85 -14.80 12.67
C LYS A 119 -13.28 -15.35 12.61
N GLU A 120 -13.76 -15.75 11.43
CA GLU A 120 -15.11 -16.28 11.17
C GLU A 120 -16.25 -15.44 11.79
N ARG A 121 -16.08 -14.11 11.81
CA ARG A 121 -17.03 -13.18 12.45
C ARG A 121 -17.61 -12.22 11.44
N TYR A 122 -18.94 -12.21 11.32
CA TYR A 122 -19.70 -11.24 10.52
C TYR A 122 -19.74 -9.85 11.15
N MET A 123 -19.53 -9.75 12.46
CA MET A 123 -19.64 -8.49 13.18
C MET A 123 -18.48 -8.34 14.14
N VAL A 124 -17.71 -7.29 13.96
CA VAL A 124 -16.61 -6.90 14.83
C VAL A 124 -17.11 -5.78 15.74
N LYS A 125 -17.15 -6.04 17.04
CA LYS A 125 -17.42 -5.04 18.07
C LYS A 125 -16.15 -4.85 18.90
N GLY A 126 -15.88 -3.61 19.24
CA GLY A 126 -14.76 -3.28 20.11
C GLY A 126 -14.95 -1.95 20.81
N THR A 127 -14.04 -1.68 21.73
CA THR A 127 -13.92 -0.39 22.40
C THR A 127 -12.51 0.12 22.20
N ASN A 128 -12.34 1.39 21.89
CA ASN A 128 -11.04 2.07 21.95
C ASN A 128 -10.95 2.84 23.27
N VAL A 129 -9.77 2.89 23.87
CA VAL A 129 -9.48 3.70 25.05
C VAL A 129 -8.41 4.71 24.69
N TYR A 130 -8.65 5.99 24.95
CA TYR A 130 -7.64 7.02 24.73
C TYR A 130 -7.59 8.00 25.90
N GLY A 131 -6.37 8.42 26.24
CA GLY A 131 -6.09 9.42 27.25
C GLY A 131 -5.42 10.64 26.63
N ILE A 132 -5.87 11.84 27.00
CA ILE A 132 -5.32 13.10 26.52
C ILE A 132 -4.47 13.73 27.63
N LEU A 133 -3.19 13.95 27.33
CA LEU A 133 -2.32 14.83 28.09
C LEU A 133 -2.39 16.23 27.51
N ARG A 134 -2.91 17.19 28.27
CA ARG A 134 -3.04 18.57 27.81
C ARG A 134 -1.70 19.31 27.84
N ALA A 135 -1.42 20.09 26.79
CA ALA A 135 -0.24 20.93 26.71
C ALA A 135 -0.25 21.98 27.85
N PRO A 136 0.81 22.07 28.67
CA PRO A 136 0.92 23.09 29.70
C PRO A 136 1.23 24.49 29.16
N ARG A 137 1.87 24.61 27.98
CA ARG A 137 2.47 25.86 27.48
C ARG A 137 1.72 26.57 26.35
N ALA A 138 0.67 25.96 25.80
CA ALA A 138 0.12 26.35 24.50
C ALA A 138 -1.42 26.22 24.46
N PRO A 139 -2.10 26.87 23.50
CA PRO A 139 -3.57 26.95 23.44
C PRO A 139 -4.30 25.64 23.09
N ARG A 140 -3.63 24.47 23.17
CA ARG A 140 -4.22 23.13 22.94
C ARG A 140 -4.88 22.95 21.57
N THR A 141 -4.44 23.74 20.58
CA THR A 141 -4.97 23.74 19.21
C THR A 141 -4.42 22.62 18.34
N GLU A 142 -3.36 21.96 18.80
CA GLU A 142 -2.65 20.92 18.07
C GLU A 142 -2.40 19.70 18.96
N ALA A 143 -2.32 18.52 18.35
CA ALA A 143 -2.09 17.27 19.05
C ALA A 143 -1.07 16.36 18.34
N LEU A 144 -0.46 15.48 19.12
CA LEU A 144 0.34 14.33 18.67
C LEU A 144 -0.34 13.06 19.19
N VAL A 145 -0.26 11.96 18.43
CA VAL A 145 -0.85 10.67 18.84
C VAL A 145 0.24 9.64 19.04
N LEU A 146 0.25 8.95 20.18
CA LEU A 146 0.98 7.71 20.42
C LEU A 146 -0.04 6.57 20.54
N SER A 147 -0.03 5.64 19.58
CA SER A 147 -0.95 4.51 19.57
C SER A 147 -0.25 3.18 19.81
N ALA A 148 -0.95 2.24 20.44
CA ALA A 148 -0.55 0.83 20.52
C ALA A 148 -1.77 -0.06 20.34
N PRO A 149 -1.83 -0.91 19.29
CA PRO A 149 -2.97 -1.79 19.07
C PRO A 149 -3.04 -2.91 20.11
N CYS A 150 -4.24 -3.18 20.62
CA CYS A 150 -4.54 -4.36 21.43
C CYS A 150 -4.91 -5.52 20.50
N SER A 151 -3.90 -6.15 19.90
CA SER A 151 -4.07 -7.32 19.04
C SER A 151 -4.61 -8.52 19.84
N PRO A 152 -5.36 -9.46 19.23
CA PRO A 152 -5.82 -10.67 19.91
C PRO A 152 -4.64 -11.54 20.41
N GLY A 153 -4.85 -12.30 21.48
CA GLY A 153 -3.82 -13.16 22.09
C GLY A 153 -2.83 -12.41 22.98
N ASP A 154 -1.62 -12.96 23.18
CA ASP A 154 -0.60 -12.41 24.10
C ASP A 154 0.38 -11.44 23.41
N GLN A 155 0.03 -10.98 22.22
CA GLN A 155 0.87 -10.09 21.42
C GLN A 155 0.67 -8.62 21.83
N ASN A 156 1.71 -7.83 21.57
CA ASN A 156 1.75 -6.37 21.69
C ASN A 156 1.54 -5.75 23.09
N ASN A 157 1.44 -6.57 24.14
CA ASN A 157 1.20 -6.08 25.51
C ASN A 157 2.33 -5.16 26.01
N GLN A 158 3.56 -5.39 25.54
CA GLN A 158 4.71 -4.55 25.88
C GLN A 158 4.61 -3.14 25.30
N ALA A 159 4.01 -2.98 24.11
CA ALA A 159 3.80 -1.65 23.53
C ALA A 159 2.83 -0.84 24.38
N VAL A 160 1.74 -1.45 24.85
CA VAL A 160 0.80 -0.83 25.79
C VAL A 160 1.50 -0.46 27.11
N GLY A 161 2.35 -1.35 27.63
CA GLY A 161 3.17 -1.08 28.81
C GLY A 161 4.11 0.12 28.63
N LEU A 162 4.81 0.20 27.50
CA LEU A 162 5.70 1.33 27.17
C LEU A 162 4.94 2.63 26.94
N LEU A 163 3.80 2.58 26.26
CA LEU A 163 2.88 3.70 26.09
C LEU A 163 2.44 4.27 27.44
N LEU A 164 2.03 3.40 28.38
CA LEU A 164 1.65 3.80 29.74
C LEU A 164 2.86 4.35 30.54
N GLY A 165 4.05 3.78 30.36
CA GLY A 165 5.28 4.29 30.97
C GLY A 165 5.64 5.69 30.48
N LEU A 166 5.55 5.91 29.16
CA LEU A 166 5.76 7.20 28.52
C LEU A 166 4.71 8.22 28.94
N ALA A 167 3.43 7.82 29.05
CA ALA A 167 2.37 8.71 29.53
C ALA A 167 2.66 9.26 30.92
N GLN A 168 3.05 8.40 31.86
CA GLN A 168 3.45 8.82 33.21
C GLN A 168 4.66 9.76 33.18
N TYR A 169 5.65 9.44 32.35
CA TYR A 169 6.84 10.28 32.22
C TYR A 169 6.50 11.65 31.60
N PHE A 170 5.76 11.68 30.49
CA PHE A 170 5.38 12.89 29.77
C PHE A 170 4.53 13.81 30.64
N ARG A 171 3.66 13.27 31.50
CA ARG A 171 2.87 14.05 32.47
C ARG A 171 3.74 14.87 33.43
N SER A 172 4.93 14.39 33.76
CA SER A 172 5.89 15.08 34.63
C SER A 172 6.72 16.16 33.92
N GLN A 173 6.64 16.24 32.59
CA GLN A 173 7.42 17.18 31.79
C GLN A 173 6.61 18.44 31.45
N ILE A 174 7.28 19.60 31.48
CA ILE A 174 6.64 20.92 31.29
C ILE A 174 6.82 21.51 29.88
N PHE A 175 7.58 20.84 29.01
CA PHE A 175 7.99 21.38 27.72
C PHE A 175 7.01 21.10 26.57
N TRP A 176 5.90 20.41 26.82
CA TRP A 176 4.92 20.11 25.78
C TRP A 176 4.13 21.36 25.36
N ALA A 177 4.09 21.58 24.05
CA ALA A 177 3.35 22.63 23.38
C ALA A 177 2.14 22.08 22.58
N LYS A 178 2.05 20.76 22.42
CA LYS A 178 0.91 20.09 21.79
C LYS A 178 0.27 19.12 22.79
N ASP A 179 -1.04 18.92 22.65
CA ASP A 179 -1.71 17.85 23.38
C ASP A 179 -1.12 16.51 22.92
N ILE A 180 -0.96 15.55 23.83
CA ILE A 180 -0.49 14.21 23.48
C ILE A 180 -1.59 13.22 23.79
N ILE A 181 -2.07 12.55 22.75
CA ILE A 181 -3.13 11.55 22.83
C ILE A 181 -2.46 10.18 22.88
N PHE A 182 -2.71 9.44 23.95
CA PHE A 182 -2.30 8.06 24.12
C PHE A 182 -3.47 7.15 23.80
N LEU A 183 -3.39 6.39 22.71
CA LEU A 183 -4.50 5.59 22.18
C LEU A 183 -4.18 4.10 22.25
N VAL A 184 -5.10 3.31 22.82
CA VAL A 184 -5.10 1.85 22.75
C VAL A 184 -6.37 1.44 22.02
N ASN A 185 -6.20 0.97 20.78
CA ASN A 185 -7.28 0.55 19.90
C ASN A 185 -7.46 -0.96 19.92
N GLU A 186 -8.71 -1.43 19.90
CA GLU A 186 -9.02 -2.85 19.81
C GLU A 186 -9.21 -3.28 18.35
N HIS A 187 -8.85 -4.53 18.01
CA HIS A 187 -8.92 -5.05 16.63
C HIS A 187 -8.07 -4.29 15.60
N ASP A 188 -6.88 -3.83 16.03
CA ASP A 188 -5.85 -3.22 15.17
C ASP A 188 -6.44 -2.10 14.27
N LEU A 189 -6.36 -2.26 12.94
CA LEU A 189 -6.82 -1.30 11.94
C LEU A 189 -8.30 -0.92 12.06
N ILE A 190 -9.19 -1.83 12.47
CA ILE A 190 -10.63 -1.57 12.55
C ILE A 190 -10.91 -0.56 13.66
N GLY A 191 -10.34 -0.77 14.85
CA GLY A 191 -10.46 0.17 15.96
C GLY A 191 -9.84 1.52 15.62
N MET A 192 -8.69 1.52 14.94
CA MET A 192 -8.05 2.76 14.50
C MET A 192 -8.92 3.55 13.51
N GLN A 193 -9.51 2.88 12.52
CA GLN A 193 -10.43 3.48 11.56
C GLN A 193 -11.65 4.11 12.27
N ALA A 194 -12.25 3.39 13.22
CA ALA A 194 -13.37 3.90 14.02
C ALA A 194 -13.01 5.17 14.78
N TRP A 195 -11.81 5.18 15.37
CA TRP A 195 -11.33 6.31 16.15
C TRP A 195 -11.05 7.53 15.28
N LEU A 196 -10.39 7.35 14.15
CA LEU A 196 -10.12 8.42 13.20
C LEU A 196 -11.40 9.01 12.60
N GLU A 197 -12.36 8.16 12.21
CA GLU A 197 -13.66 8.60 11.71
C GLU A 197 -14.43 9.40 12.76
N GLY A 198 -14.45 8.92 14.01
CA GLY A 198 -15.03 9.64 15.14
C GLY A 198 -14.32 10.96 15.46
N TYR A 199 -12.99 11.00 15.30
CA TYR A 199 -12.17 12.18 15.54
C TYR A 199 -12.37 13.27 14.49
N HIS A 200 -12.52 12.89 13.22
CA HIS A 200 -12.72 13.81 12.11
C HIS A 200 -14.20 14.08 11.77
N HIS A 201 -15.14 13.42 12.45
CA HIS A 201 -16.58 13.46 12.17
C HIS A 201 -16.91 13.06 10.72
N THR A 202 -16.24 12.03 10.23
CA THR A 202 -16.44 11.46 8.89
C THR A 202 -16.96 10.04 9.00
N ASN A 203 -17.80 9.60 8.07
CA ASN A 203 -18.25 8.21 7.99
C ASN A 203 -17.98 7.68 6.57
N THR A 204 -16.71 7.42 6.28
CA THR A 204 -16.28 6.98 4.93
C THR A 204 -16.53 5.51 4.69
N THR A 205 -16.43 4.70 5.74
CA THR A 205 -16.53 3.24 5.63
C THR A 205 -17.92 2.71 5.96
N GLY A 206 -18.80 3.53 6.55
CA GLY A 206 -20.12 3.08 7.03
C GLY A 206 -20.03 2.35 8.38
N MET A 207 -19.01 2.66 9.19
CA MET A 207 -18.84 2.05 10.51
C MET A 207 -19.71 2.77 11.54
N ASP A 208 -20.29 2.01 12.47
CA ASP A 208 -21.01 2.58 13.60
C ASP A 208 -20.03 2.87 14.74
N TRP A 209 -19.98 4.11 15.19
CA TRP A 209 -19.13 4.53 16.30
C TRP A 209 -19.85 5.48 17.24
N SER A 210 -19.54 5.40 18.54
CA SER A 210 -20.05 6.35 19.53
C SER A 210 -19.32 7.69 19.43
N PRO A 211 -19.99 8.84 19.56
CA PRO A 211 -19.34 10.15 19.57
C PRO A 211 -18.20 10.25 20.59
N LEU A 212 -17.09 10.88 20.20
CA LEU A 212 -15.97 11.11 21.10
C LEU A 212 -16.35 12.14 22.16
N GLN A 213 -16.26 11.75 23.43
CA GLN A 213 -16.56 12.61 24.58
C GLN A 213 -15.49 13.68 24.82
N GLY A 214 -14.24 13.39 24.45
CA GLY A 214 -13.12 14.30 24.58
C GLY A 214 -12.32 14.39 23.28
N ARG A 215 -11.82 15.58 22.98
CA ARG A 215 -11.02 15.83 21.77
C ARG A 215 -9.79 16.68 22.08
N GLY A 216 -8.69 16.36 21.40
CA GLY A 216 -7.51 17.24 21.31
C GLY A 216 -7.63 18.24 20.16
N GLY A 217 -6.63 19.10 20.00
CA GLY A 217 -6.48 19.94 18.80
C GLY A 217 -6.06 19.17 17.55
N SER A 218 -5.92 19.82 16.39
CA SER A 218 -5.57 19.18 15.12
C SER A 218 -4.37 18.25 15.27
N ILE A 219 -4.51 16.98 14.88
CA ILE A 219 -3.42 16.02 14.94
C ILE A 219 -2.38 16.41 13.88
N GLN A 220 -1.13 16.59 14.32
CA GLN A 220 -0.01 16.99 13.47
C GLN A 220 0.81 15.79 13.01
N ALA A 221 1.06 14.84 13.93
CA ALA A 221 1.76 13.60 13.63
C ALA A 221 1.32 12.47 14.58
N ALA A 222 1.50 11.23 14.14
CA ALA A 222 1.19 10.04 14.93
C ALA A 222 2.32 9.01 14.86
N LEU A 223 2.59 8.32 15.96
CA LEU A 223 3.45 7.14 15.97
C LEU A 223 2.68 5.97 16.56
N THR A 224 2.69 4.85 15.85
CA THR A 224 2.14 3.58 16.37
C THR A 224 3.29 2.71 16.82
N LEU A 225 3.16 2.09 17.99
CA LEU A 225 4.14 1.19 18.57
C LEU A 225 3.63 -0.25 18.52
N GLU A 226 4.43 -1.14 17.93
CA GLU A 226 4.17 -2.58 17.90
C GLU A 226 5.36 -3.36 18.47
N LEU A 227 5.23 -3.89 19.69
CA LEU A 227 6.21 -4.69 20.40
C LEU A 227 5.64 -6.09 20.65
N SER A 228 5.66 -6.94 19.62
CA SER A 228 5.05 -8.28 19.66
C SER A 228 5.87 -9.34 20.39
N THR A 229 7.14 -9.07 20.71
CA THR A 229 8.06 -10.04 21.33
C THR A 229 8.62 -9.50 22.63
N ASP A 230 8.94 -10.40 23.57
CA ASP A 230 9.41 -9.98 24.88
C ASP A 230 10.85 -9.43 24.88
N VAL A 231 11.63 -9.84 23.89
CA VAL A 231 13.02 -9.47 23.71
C VAL A 231 13.14 -8.76 22.38
N ILE A 232 13.51 -7.49 22.44
CA ILE A 232 13.66 -6.64 21.27
C ILE A 232 15.14 -6.51 20.96
N THR A 233 15.51 -6.84 19.74
CA THR A 233 16.91 -6.80 19.26
C THR A 233 17.15 -5.55 18.42
N SER A 234 16.15 -5.12 17.64
CA SER A 234 16.20 -3.97 16.74
C SER A 234 14.81 -3.37 16.55
N MET A 235 14.75 -2.14 16.02
CA MET A 235 13.51 -1.43 15.71
C MET A 235 13.33 -1.31 14.20
N ASP A 236 12.23 -1.84 13.66
CA ASP A 236 11.85 -1.73 12.25
C ASP A 236 10.89 -0.57 12.05
N LEU A 237 11.12 0.22 11.01
CA LEU A 237 10.22 1.30 10.61
C LEU A 237 9.27 0.81 9.51
N VAL A 238 7.97 1.06 9.67
CA VAL A 238 6.95 0.74 8.67
C VAL A 238 6.23 2.01 8.23
N LEU A 239 6.16 2.19 6.91
CA LEU A 239 5.75 3.46 6.29
C LEU A 239 4.59 3.29 5.32
N GLU A 240 4.39 2.09 4.77
CA GLU A 240 3.38 1.82 3.73
C GLU A 240 1.97 1.93 4.29
N GLY A 241 1.23 2.92 3.79
CA GLY A 241 -0.16 3.15 4.13
C GLY A 241 -1.15 2.73 3.04
N LEU A 242 -2.41 3.11 3.26
CA LEU A 242 -3.50 2.76 2.35
C LEU A 242 -3.27 3.34 0.95
N ASN A 243 -3.59 2.56 -0.09
CA ASN A 243 -3.45 2.94 -1.50
C ASN A 243 -2.01 3.31 -1.92
N GLY A 244 -1.00 2.89 -1.16
CA GLY A 244 0.41 3.18 -1.46
C GLY A 244 0.89 4.56 -0.99
N GLN A 245 0.10 5.25 -0.15
CA GLN A 245 0.52 6.49 0.49
C GLN A 245 1.70 6.26 1.43
N LEU A 246 2.60 7.25 1.49
CA LEU A 246 3.76 7.27 2.39
C LEU A 246 3.72 8.58 3.20
N PRO A 247 4.19 8.55 4.46
CA PRO A 247 4.37 9.78 5.22
C PRO A 247 5.50 10.62 4.65
N ASN A 248 5.62 11.86 5.12
CA ASN A 248 6.74 12.72 4.84
C ASN A 248 8.08 12.06 5.23
N LEU A 249 9.05 12.07 4.31
CA LEU A 249 10.37 11.42 4.47
C LEU A 249 11.12 11.89 5.73
N ASP A 250 10.91 13.13 6.18
CA ASP A 250 11.57 13.64 7.38
C ASP A 250 11.16 12.88 8.64
N LEU A 251 9.98 12.25 8.69
CA LEU A 251 9.58 11.38 9.81
C LEU A 251 10.46 10.12 9.87
N ALA A 252 10.78 9.54 8.72
CA ALA A 252 11.68 8.40 8.63
C ALA A 252 13.13 8.78 8.95
N ASN A 253 13.58 9.95 8.45
CA ASN A 253 14.91 10.47 8.73
C ASN A 253 15.07 10.80 10.22
N LEU A 254 14.03 11.31 10.86
CA LEU A 254 13.98 11.58 12.30
C LEU A 254 14.18 10.29 13.11
N PHE A 255 13.44 9.24 12.76
CA PHE A 255 13.59 7.92 13.39
C PHE A 255 15.04 7.42 13.27
N TYR A 256 15.57 7.42 12.05
CA TYR A 256 16.93 6.95 11.79
C TYR A 256 18.00 7.76 12.55
N ALA A 257 17.87 9.08 12.58
CA ALA A 257 18.80 9.95 13.29
C ALA A 257 18.82 9.69 14.80
N PHE A 258 17.67 9.42 15.43
CA PHE A 258 17.62 9.04 16.83
C PHE A 258 18.11 7.62 17.10
N CYS A 259 17.86 6.67 16.19
CA CYS A 259 18.45 5.34 16.29
C CYS A 259 19.99 5.40 16.29
N GLN A 260 20.58 6.19 15.40
CA GLN A 260 22.03 6.42 15.38
C GLN A 260 22.54 7.08 16.66
N LYS A 261 21.85 8.13 17.13
CA LYS A 261 22.26 8.86 18.34
C LYS A 261 22.24 7.98 19.60
N ILE A 262 21.20 7.16 19.76
CA ILE A 262 21.00 6.34 20.95
C ILE A 262 21.77 5.01 20.85
N GLY A 263 22.20 4.62 19.65
CA GLY A 263 22.88 3.34 19.40
C GLY A 263 21.92 2.16 19.30
N ILE A 264 20.72 2.37 18.77
CA ILE A 264 19.72 1.32 18.54
C ILE A 264 19.86 0.82 17.10
N LEU A 265 19.90 -0.50 16.93
CA LEU A 265 19.81 -1.12 15.61
C LEU A 265 18.44 -0.84 15.00
N CYS A 266 18.46 -0.31 13.79
CA CYS A 266 17.26 0.00 13.03
C CYS A 266 17.22 -0.74 11.70
N THR A 267 16.02 -1.15 11.30
CA THR A 267 15.77 -1.82 10.03
C THR A 267 14.66 -1.12 9.26
N ILE A 268 14.64 -1.35 7.95
CA ILE A 268 13.50 -1.07 7.09
C ILE A 268 13.19 -2.39 6.36
N GLN A 269 11.92 -2.77 6.27
CA GLN A 269 11.53 -4.07 5.72
C GLN A 269 12.16 -5.28 6.43
N GLY A 270 12.51 -5.16 7.72
CA GLY A 270 13.21 -6.20 8.47
C GLY A 270 14.66 -6.43 8.05
N LYS A 271 15.21 -5.56 7.18
CA LYS A 271 16.59 -5.64 6.69
C LYS A 271 17.45 -4.57 7.37
N LEU A 272 18.60 -4.99 7.91
CA LEU A 272 19.62 -4.08 8.45
C LEU A 272 20.25 -3.27 7.34
N GLN A 273 20.68 -2.06 7.67
CA GLN A 273 21.47 -1.28 6.75
C GLN A 273 22.87 -1.90 6.53
N ARG A 274 23.33 -1.83 5.28
CA ARG A 274 24.65 -2.26 4.84
C ARG A 274 25.39 -1.08 4.20
N ASN A 275 26.71 -1.05 4.34
CA ASN A 275 27.57 -0.01 3.76
C ASN A 275 28.45 -0.54 2.61
N ASP A 276 28.35 -1.83 2.28
CA ASP A 276 29.15 -2.53 1.27
C ASP A 276 28.41 -2.62 -0.08
N TRP A 277 27.90 -1.48 -0.56
CA TRP A 277 27.11 -1.35 -1.79
C TRP A 277 27.87 -1.73 -3.07
N ASP A 278 29.21 -1.67 -3.03
CA ASP A 278 30.12 -2.06 -4.10
C ASP A 278 30.19 -3.58 -4.26
N SER A 279 29.88 -4.32 -3.21
CA SER A 279 29.79 -5.77 -3.24
C SER A 279 28.48 -6.25 -3.88
N VAL A 280 28.54 -7.40 -4.56
CA VAL A 280 27.35 -8.07 -5.11
C VAL A 280 26.32 -8.35 -4.01
N SER A 281 26.77 -8.70 -2.81
CA SER A 281 25.90 -8.92 -1.65
C SER A 281 25.20 -7.66 -1.18
N GLY A 282 25.88 -6.51 -1.14
CA GLY A 282 25.29 -5.25 -0.70
C GLY A 282 24.29 -4.69 -1.71
N TYR A 283 24.60 -4.79 -3.01
CA TYR A 283 23.63 -4.48 -4.07
C TYR A 283 22.40 -5.40 -3.99
N SER A 284 22.60 -6.72 -3.89
CA SER A 284 21.51 -7.71 -3.76
C SER A 284 20.59 -7.40 -2.57
N HIS A 285 21.20 -7.05 -1.43
CA HIS A 285 20.48 -6.66 -0.22
C HIS A 285 19.67 -5.37 -0.39
N SER A 286 20.25 -4.36 -1.04
CA SER A 286 19.59 -3.07 -1.29
C SER A 286 18.42 -3.23 -2.26
N ILE A 287 18.58 -4.05 -3.31
CA ILE A 287 17.49 -4.32 -4.23
C ILE A 287 16.39 -5.19 -3.61
N GLN A 288 16.74 -6.18 -2.78
CA GLN A 288 15.74 -6.96 -2.04
C GLN A 288 14.91 -6.05 -1.13
N THR A 289 15.55 -5.11 -0.43
CA THR A 289 14.88 -4.12 0.43
C THR A 289 13.97 -3.20 -0.38
N LEU A 290 14.47 -2.67 -1.50
CA LEU A 290 13.71 -1.83 -2.42
C LEU A 290 12.48 -2.58 -2.97
N MET A 291 12.66 -3.82 -3.44
CA MET A 291 11.58 -4.63 -3.99
C MET A 291 10.55 -4.99 -2.93
N MET A 292 10.95 -5.26 -1.68
CA MET A 292 10.00 -5.47 -0.59
C MET A 292 9.12 -4.24 -0.36
N MET A 293 9.70 -3.04 -0.34
CA MET A 293 8.93 -1.80 -0.23
C MET A 293 7.97 -1.62 -1.41
N VAL A 294 8.42 -1.91 -2.64
CA VAL A 294 7.59 -1.85 -3.85
C VAL A 294 6.41 -2.81 -3.76
N MET A 295 6.64 -4.07 -3.35
CA MET A 295 5.58 -5.06 -3.20
C MET A 295 4.58 -4.67 -2.11
N LYS A 296 5.05 -4.18 -0.95
CA LYS A 296 4.19 -3.71 0.12
C LYS A 296 3.37 -2.49 -0.31
N GLN A 297 3.98 -1.53 -0.99
CA GLN A 297 3.29 -0.34 -1.48
C GLN A 297 2.27 -0.71 -2.57
N ALA A 298 2.63 -1.59 -3.51
CA ALA A 298 1.77 -2.04 -4.61
C ALA A 298 0.51 -2.76 -4.12
N SER A 299 0.60 -3.47 -2.97
CA SER A 299 -0.55 -4.15 -2.38
C SER A 299 -1.67 -3.19 -1.97
N GLY A 300 -1.36 -1.91 -1.73
CA GLY A 300 -2.32 -0.87 -1.37
C GLY A 300 -2.99 -1.06 -0.01
N ARG A 301 -2.67 -2.13 0.74
CA ARG A 301 -3.10 -2.34 2.12
C ARG A 301 -2.20 -1.56 3.10
N PRO A 302 -2.76 -1.04 4.21
CA PRO A 302 -1.96 -0.47 5.28
C PRO A 302 -1.20 -1.59 6.02
N TRP A 303 0.12 -1.43 6.20
CA TRP A 303 0.97 -2.42 6.89
C TRP A 303 1.10 -2.17 8.42
N GLY A 304 0.41 -1.15 8.91
CA GLY A 304 0.24 -0.81 10.32
C GLY A 304 -0.84 0.26 10.48
N ASP A 305 -1.23 0.54 11.72
CA ASP A 305 -2.30 1.51 12.03
C ASP A 305 -2.01 2.92 11.50
N HIS A 306 -0.73 3.28 11.40
CA HIS A 306 -0.28 4.56 10.83
C HIS A 306 -0.82 4.79 9.42
N GLY A 307 -1.00 3.72 8.64
CA GLY A 307 -1.44 3.80 7.25
C GLY A 307 -2.83 4.41 7.06
N LEU A 308 -3.66 4.40 8.12
CA LEU A 308 -4.99 5.02 8.10
C LEU A 308 -4.95 6.51 8.42
N PHE A 309 -3.90 7.02 9.09
CA PHE A 309 -3.72 8.44 9.38
C PHE A 309 -3.40 9.26 8.12
N LEU A 310 -2.67 8.67 7.17
CA LEU A 310 -2.20 9.36 5.96
C LEU A 310 -3.34 9.94 5.12
N ARG A 311 -4.51 9.28 5.10
CA ARG A 311 -5.70 9.78 4.38
C ARG A 311 -6.21 11.13 4.91
N TYR A 312 -5.93 11.43 6.18
CA TYR A 312 -6.32 12.67 6.85
C TYR A 312 -5.20 13.73 6.82
N HIS A 313 -4.15 13.51 6.02
CA HIS A 313 -2.94 14.34 5.98
C HIS A 313 -2.28 14.47 7.35
N ILE A 314 -2.28 13.37 8.11
CA ILE A 314 -1.55 13.24 9.37
C ILE A 314 -0.34 12.38 9.08
N GLU A 315 0.85 12.95 9.27
CA GLU A 315 2.09 12.20 9.07
C GLU A 315 2.27 11.16 10.16
N ALA A 316 2.31 9.90 9.76
CA ALA A 316 2.36 8.80 10.71
C ALA A 316 3.28 7.66 10.25
N ALA A 317 3.90 7.00 11.22
CA ALA A 317 4.70 5.81 11.00
C ALA A 317 4.49 4.80 12.13
N THR A 318 4.67 3.52 11.81
CA THR A 318 4.67 2.46 12.82
C THR A 318 6.11 2.06 13.12
N VAL A 319 6.43 1.99 14.41
CA VAL A 319 7.73 1.52 14.92
C VAL A 319 7.53 0.13 15.51
N LYS A 320 8.11 -0.89 14.88
CA LYS A 320 7.97 -2.30 15.26
C LYS A 320 9.22 -2.82 15.97
N GLY A 321 9.06 -3.55 17.07
CA GLY A 321 10.15 -4.25 17.74
C GLY A 321 10.38 -5.63 17.12
N VAL A 322 11.62 -5.90 16.69
CA VAL A 322 12.00 -7.14 16.00
C VAL A 322 13.00 -7.96 16.82
N ASN A 323 12.85 -9.29 16.80
CA ASN A 323 13.70 -10.24 17.50
C ASN A 323 14.48 -11.15 16.53
N SER A 324 15.17 -10.55 15.57
CA SER A 324 15.94 -11.30 14.55
C SER A 324 17.44 -11.31 14.85
N PHE A 325 17.96 -10.35 15.62
CA PHE A 325 19.40 -10.17 15.83
C PHE A 325 19.80 -10.53 17.25
N ARG A 326 19.79 -11.83 17.57
CA ARG A 326 19.99 -12.36 18.94
C ARG A 326 21.26 -11.90 19.66
N GLN A 327 22.27 -11.43 18.93
CA GLN A 327 23.51 -10.88 19.49
C GLN A 327 23.31 -9.52 20.17
N TYR A 328 22.21 -8.84 19.86
CA TYR A 328 21.88 -7.51 20.36
C TYR A 328 20.62 -7.59 21.22
N LYS A 329 20.58 -6.78 22.27
CA LYS A 329 19.40 -6.62 23.10
C LYS A 329 19.21 -5.14 23.36
N THR A 330 18.00 -4.65 23.08
CA THR A 330 17.62 -3.26 23.33
C THR A 330 16.68 -3.23 24.53
N ASP A 331 17.05 -2.44 25.54
CA ASP A 331 16.22 -2.27 26.74
C ASP A 331 15.04 -1.36 26.47
N ALA A 332 13.92 -1.60 27.16
CA ALA A 332 12.71 -0.78 27.06
C ALA A 332 12.96 0.70 27.42
N THR A 333 13.93 0.98 28.29
CA THR A 333 14.36 2.35 28.61
C THR A 333 14.94 3.05 27.38
N THR A 334 15.75 2.34 26.60
CA THR A 334 16.39 2.85 25.39
C THR A 334 15.35 3.13 24.29
N ILE A 335 14.36 2.25 24.14
CA ILE A 335 13.21 2.47 23.24
C ILE A 335 12.37 3.66 23.70
N GLY A 336 12.12 3.79 25.00
CA GLY A 336 11.41 4.94 25.55
C GLY A 336 12.16 6.27 25.32
N ARG A 337 13.50 6.27 25.37
CA ARG A 337 14.31 7.45 25.01
C ARG A 337 14.19 7.78 23.52
N LEU A 338 14.21 6.78 22.63
CA LEU A 338 13.98 6.99 21.19
C LEU A 338 12.64 7.69 20.94
N LEU A 339 11.56 7.17 21.53
CA LEU A 339 10.22 7.76 21.39
C LEU A 339 10.17 9.15 22.03
N GLU A 340 10.73 9.35 23.22
CA GLU A 340 10.84 10.68 23.83
C GLU A 340 11.52 11.68 22.89
N GLY A 341 12.68 11.33 22.32
CA GLY A 341 13.41 12.17 21.38
C GLY A 341 12.57 12.57 20.17
N MET A 342 11.91 11.58 19.55
CA MET A 342 11.01 11.82 18.41
C MET A 342 9.85 12.75 18.79
N TYR A 343 9.14 12.50 19.89
CA TYR A 343 8.03 13.36 20.34
C TYR A 343 8.51 14.76 20.71
N ARG A 344 9.70 14.93 21.27
CA ARG A 344 10.26 16.26 21.55
C ARG A 344 10.50 17.06 20.27
N LYS A 345 10.79 16.40 19.15
CA LYS A 345 10.93 17.06 17.84
C LYS A 345 9.60 17.35 17.17
N LEU A 346 8.70 16.38 17.17
CA LEU A 346 7.33 16.59 16.66
C LEU A 346 6.59 17.69 17.44
N ASN A 347 6.85 17.80 18.74
CA ASN A 347 6.31 18.86 19.59
C ASN A 347 6.77 20.26 19.17
N ASN A 348 7.97 20.38 18.59
CA ASN A 348 8.54 21.66 18.15
C ASN A 348 8.17 22.05 16.72
N LEU A 349 7.47 21.18 15.97
CA LEU A 349 6.94 21.55 14.65
C LEU A 349 6.03 22.78 14.77
N LEU A 350 6.30 23.82 13.98
CA LEU A 350 5.45 25.02 13.96
C LEU A 350 4.28 24.87 12.98
N GLU A 351 4.44 23.99 11.99
CA GLU A 351 3.49 23.71 10.94
C GLU A 351 3.49 22.22 10.60
N ARG A 352 2.51 21.81 9.77
CA ARG A 352 2.45 20.44 9.25
C ARG A 352 3.71 20.15 8.44
N LEU A 353 4.15 18.90 8.46
CA LEU A 353 5.24 18.44 7.63
C LEU A 353 4.89 18.56 6.15
N HIS A 354 5.62 19.39 5.41
CA HIS A 354 5.35 19.64 3.99
C HIS A 354 6.61 19.89 3.15
N GLN A 355 7.77 20.13 3.76
CA GLN A 355 8.99 20.50 3.04
C GLN A 355 9.68 19.30 2.37
N SER A 356 9.67 18.13 2.99
CA SER A 356 10.31 16.92 2.44
C SER A 356 9.45 16.17 1.42
N TYR A 357 10.01 15.09 0.87
CA TYR A 357 9.37 14.25 -0.14
C TYR A 357 8.25 13.37 0.45
N PHE A 358 7.16 13.23 -0.31
CA PHE A 358 6.07 12.26 -0.07
C PHE A 358 6.10 11.07 -1.04
N PHE A 359 6.90 11.18 -2.10
CA PHE A 359 7.01 10.21 -3.17
C PHE A 359 8.47 9.75 -3.25
N TYR A 360 8.77 8.65 -2.55
CA TYR A 360 10.11 8.10 -2.44
C TYR A 360 10.09 6.59 -2.27
N LEU A 361 11.23 5.97 -2.55
CA LEU A 361 11.53 4.57 -2.20
C LEU A 361 12.80 4.51 -1.35
N LEU A 362 12.87 3.56 -0.43
CA LEU A 362 13.98 3.40 0.51
C LEU A 362 14.71 2.08 0.26
N PRO A 363 15.81 2.07 -0.52
CA PRO A 363 16.72 0.94 -0.55
C PRO A 363 17.45 0.75 0.80
N SER A 364 17.59 1.82 1.60
CA SER A 364 18.06 1.77 2.99
C SER A 364 17.48 2.95 3.81
N LEU A 365 17.66 2.96 5.14
CA LEU A 365 17.26 4.12 5.97
C LEU A 365 18.15 5.36 5.77
N SER A 366 19.33 5.19 5.17
CA SER A 366 20.30 6.27 4.94
C SER A 366 20.24 6.88 3.55
N HIS A 367 19.54 6.21 2.63
CA HIS A 367 19.49 6.59 1.23
C HIS A 367 18.07 6.41 0.70
N PHE A 368 17.61 7.38 -0.08
CA PHE A 368 16.29 7.37 -0.68
C PHE A 368 16.37 7.64 -2.18
N VAL A 369 15.35 7.18 -2.89
CA VAL A 369 15.14 7.42 -4.31
C VAL A 369 13.93 8.33 -4.44
N SER A 370 14.14 9.57 -4.90
CA SER A 370 13.04 10.51 -5.11
C SER A 370 12.24 10.18 -6.37
N ILE A 371 11.03 10.74 -6.47
CA ILE A 371 10.16 10.65 -7.66
C ILE A 371 10.88 10.96 -8.97
N GLY A 372 11.84 11.91 -8.98
CA GLY A 372 12.60 12.27 -10.17
C GLY A 372 13.50 11.15 -10.70
N TYR A 373 13.95 10.23 -9.84
CA TYR A 373 14.83 9.13 -10.21
C TYR A 373 14.07 7.88 -10.64
N TYR A 374 12.94 7.55 -9.99
CA TYR A 374 12.21 6.33 -10.35
C TYR A 374 11.18 6.53 -11.47
N MET A 375 10.62 7.73 -11.65
CA MET A 375 9.63 7.99 -12.71
C MET A 375 10.15 7.75 -14.14
N PRO A 376 11.43 8.03 -14.48
CA PRO A 376 11.98 7.68 -15.78
C PRO A 376 11.84 6.20 -16.16
N ALA A 377 11.97 5.26 -15.20
CA ALA A 377 11.75 3.83 -15.47
C ALA A 377 10.32 3.56 -15.98
N PHE A 378 9.33 4.13 -15.31
CA PHE A 378 7.93 4.05 -15.72
C PHE A 378 7.66 4.81 -17.03
N GLY A 379 8.29 5.98 -17.20
CA GLY A 379 8.24 6.77 -18.44
C GLY A 379 8.70 5.97 -19.65
N LEU A 380 9.82 5.24 -19.53
CA LEU A 380 10.34 4.38 -20.59
C LEU A 380 9.36 3.26 -20.98
N LEU A 381 8.65 2.67 -20.01
CA LEU A 381 7.62 1.67 -20.28
C LEU A 381 6.38 2.28 -20.96
N THR A 382 5.91 3.44 -20.50
CA THR A 382 4.70 4.09 -21.03
C THR A 382 4.90 4.76 -22.39
N VAL A 383 6.11 5.24 -22.69
CA VAL A 383 6.47 5.76 -24.03
C VAL A 383 6.24 4.70 -25.11
N ILE A 384 6.40 3.41 -24.80
CA ILE A 384 6.09 2.31 -25.74
C ILE A 384 4.62 2.39 -26.18
N LEU A 385 3.69 2.66 -25.26
CA LEU A 385 2.27 2.82 -25.58
C LEU A 385 2.04 4.05 -26.47
N LEU A 386 2.68 5.18 -26.14
CA LEU A 386 2.57 6.42 -26.93
C LEU A 386 3.12 6.27 -28.35
N LEU A 387 4.22 5.54 -28.53
CA LEU A 387 4.77 5.20 -29.84
C LEU A 387 3.81 4.31 -30.64
N ARG A 388 3.15 3.36 -29.98
CA ARG A 388 2.13 2.49 -30.61
C ARG A 388 0.88 3.25 -31.01
N VAL A 389 0.43 4.20 -30.20
CA VAL A 389 -0.69 5.12 -30.50
C VAL A 389 -0.36 5.97 -31.72
N SER A 390 0.77 6.68 -31.67
CA SER A 390 1.20 7.58 -32.73
C SER A 390 1.29 6.85 -34.08
N PHE A 391 1.93 5.68 -34.09
CA PHE A 391 2.01 4.83 -35.28
C PHE A 391 0.62 4.49 -35.87
N ARG A 392 -0.33 4.10 -35.01
CA ARG A 392 -1.67 3.70 -35.46
C ARG A 392 -2.49 4.86 -35.99
N ILE A 393 -2.39 6.03 -35.37
CA ILE A 393 -3.05 7.25 -35.84
C ILE A 393 -2.60 7.60 -37.27
N PHE A 394 -1.31 7.46 -37.59
CA PHE A 394 -0.81 7.75 -38.93
C PHE A 394 -1.23 6.74 -40.01
N HIS A 395 -1.64 5.53 -39.62
CA HIS A 395 -2.05 4.45 -40.53
C HIS A 395 -3.58 4.23 -40.60
N LEU A 396 -4.36 5.02 -39.86
CA LEU A 396 -5.81 5.01 -39.96
C LEU A 396 -6.24 5.80 -41.20
N GLU A 397 -6.70 5.09 -42.24
CA GLU A 397 -7.39 5.69 -43.38
C GLU A 397 -8.78 6.21 -42.93
N VAL A 398 -9.28 7.25 -43.62
CA VAL A 398 -10.55 7.95 -43.32
C VAL A 398 -11.76 7.11 -43.75
N SER A 399 -11.81 5.85 -43.37
CA SER A 399 -13.00 5.02 -43.49
C SER A 399 -13.52 4.76 -42.08
N SER A 400 -14.76 5.14 -41.82
CA SER A 400 -15.38 5.01 -40.51
C SER A 400 -15.72 3.53 -40.26
N PRO A 401 -15.06 2.85 -39.31
CA PRO A 401 -15.53 1.52 -38.93
C PRO A 401 -16.94 1.64 -38.36
N GLY A 402 -17.74 0.57 -38.49
CA GLY A 402 -19.03 0.50 -37.83
C GLY A 402 -18.84 0.73 -36.32
N VAL A 403 -19.51 1.73 -35.76
CA VAL A 403 -19.40 2.13 -34.34
C VAL A 403 -19.63 0.92 -33.41
N LEU A 404 -20.52 0.01 -33.82
CA LEU A 404 -20.84 -1.21 -33.09
C LEU A 404 -19.64 -2.14 -32.90
N SER A 405 -18.71 -2.19 -33.86
CA SER A 405 -17.51 -3.05 -33.80
C SER A 405 -16.58 -2.66 -32.64
N VAL A 406 -16.54 -1.38 -32.26
CA VAL A 406 -15.72 -0.89 -31.15
C VAL A 406 -16.53 -0.82 -29.86
N LEU A 407 -17.78 -0.36 -29.93
CA LEU A 407 -18.62 -0.14 -28.76
C LEU A 407 -19.01 -1.45 -28.07
N THR A 408 -19.35 -2.50 -28.84
CA THR A 408 -19.77 -3.80 -28.30
C THR A 408 -18.72 -4.45 -27.39
N PRO A 409 -17.47 -4.67 -27.84
CA PRO A 409 -16.43 -5.24 -26.98
C PRO A 409 -16.08 -4.31 -25.80
N LEU A 410 -16.16 -3.00 -25.97
CA LEU A 410 -15.94 -2.03 -24.88
C LEU A 410 -16.99 -2.16 -23.78
N VAL A 411 -18.27 -2.13 -24.13
CA VAL A 411 -19.37 -2.24 -23.17
C VAL A 411 -19.36 -3.60 -22.49
N ILE A 412 -19.23 -4.71 -23.24
CA ILE A 412 -19.25 -6.06 -22.66
C ILE A 412 -18.05 -6.27 -21.71
N SER A 413 -16.86 -5.75 -22.05
CA SER A 413 -15.69 -5.85 -21.17
C SER A 413 -15.91 -5.10 -19.85
N HIS A 414 -16.48 -3.89 -19.89
CA HIS A 414 -16.79 -3.14 -18.67
C HIS A 414 -17.95 -3.73 -17.87
N LEU A 415 -18.97 -4.31 -18.53
CA LEU A 415 -20.02 -5.07 -17.84
C LEU A 415 -19.47 -6.30 -17.13
N THR A 416 -18.49 -6.98 -17.74
CA THR A 416 -17.82 -8.12 -17.10
C THR A 416 -16.97 -7.66 -15.91
N GLY A 417 -16.30 -6.50 -16.02
CA GLY A 417 -15.63 -5.87 -14.88
C GLY A 417 -16.57 -5.46 -13.75
N ALA A 418 -17.72 -4.86 -14.09
CA ALA A 418 -18.76 -4.51 -13.13
C ALA A 418 -19.35 -5.76 -12.45
N ALA A 419 -19.50 -6.85 -13.20
CA ALA A 419 -19.89 -8.15 -12.66
C ALA A 419 -18.82 -8.71 -11.70
N LEU A 420 -17.53 -8.60 -12.04
CA LEU A 420 -16.43 -9.02 -11.16
C LEU A 420 -16.40 -8.20 -9.86
N TYR A 421 -16.75 -6.92 -9.92
CA TYR A 421 -16.84 -6.05 -8.76
C TYR A 421 -18.06 -6.36 -7.87
N ALA A 422 -19.23 -6.60 -8.45
CA ALA A 422 -20.49 -6.65 -7.71
C ALA A 422 -21.00 -8.06 -7.38
N LEU A 423 -20.77 -9.06 -8.23
CA LEU A 423 -21.35 -10.39 -8.05
C LEU A 423 -20.75 -11.16 -6.84
N PRO A 424 -19.42 -11.15 -6.60
CA PRO A 424 -18.82 -11.95 -5.53
C PRO A 424 -19.47 -11.73 -4.17
N THR A 425 -19.72 -10.47 -3.78
CA THR A 425 -20.31 -10.15 -2.47
C THR A 425 -21.83 -10.17 -2.46
N ARG A 426 -22.51 -9.95 -3.59
CA ARG A 426 -23.99 -9.94 -3.65
C ARG A 426 -24.62 -11.32 -3.73
N PHE A 427 -23.92 -12.29 -4.29
CA PHE A 427 -24.45 -13.64 -4.53
C PHE A 427 -23.84 -14.71 -3.60
N GLN A 428 -23.07 -14.30 -2.59
CA GLN A 428 -22.42 -15.22 -1.67
C GLN A 428 -23.43 -16.11 -0.91
N GLU A 429 -24.56 -15.54 -0.44
CA GLU A 429 -25.60 -16.29 0.29
C GLU A 429 -26.20 -17.39 -0.59
N ILE A 430 -26.57 -17.04 -1.83
CA ILE A 430 -27.11 -17.98 -2.82
C ILE A 430 -26.07 -19.07 -3.16
N ALA A 431 -24.79 -18.72 -3.26
CA ALA A 431 -23.74 -19.68 -3.54
C ALA A 431 -23.56 -20.70 -2.41
N VAL A 432 -23.61 -20.26 -1.15
CA VAL A 432 -23.51 -21.15 0.02
C VAL A 432 -24.74 -22.05 0.18
N GLU A 433 -25.93 -21.60 -0.24
CA GLU A 433 -27.12 -22.46 -0.26
C GLU A 433 -27.00 -23.63 -1.25
N HIS A 434 -26.30 -23.43 -2.37
CA HIS A 434 -26.20 -24.43 -3.45
C HIS A 434 -24.93 -25.28 -3.39
N PHE A 435 -23.86 -24.77 -2.76
CA PHE A 435 -22.56 -25.43 -2.70
C PHE A 435 -22.05 -25.54 -1.25
N PRO A 436 -21.41 -26.66 -0.86
CA PRO A 436 -20.86 -26.85 0.47
C PRO A 436 -19.53 -26.09 0.64
N VAL A 437 -19.58 -24.77 0.58
CA VAL A 437 -18.42 -23.86 0.72
C VAL A 437 -18.72 -22.79 1.76
N SER A 438 -17.68 -22.26 2.40
CA SER A 438 -17.82 -21.08 3.26
C SER A 438 -18.13 -19.82 2.43
N GLU A 439 -18.65 -18.76 3.05
CA GLU A 439 -18.92 -17.51 2.34
C GLU A 439 -17.66 -16.86 1.74
N THR A 440 -16.53 -16.91 2.44
CA THR A 440 -15.24 -16.43 1.95
C THR A 440 -14.83 -17.16 0.68
N GLU A 441 -14.91 -18.49 0.71
CA GLU A 441 -14.64 -19.33 -0.45
C GLU A 441 -15.64 -19.03 -1.57
N ALA A 442 -16.92 -18.85 -1.27
CA ALA A 442 -17.94 -18.51 -2.26
C ALA A 442 -17.63 -17.19 -2.97
N VAL A 443 -17.20 -16.15 -2.24
CA VAL A 443 -16.78 -14.86 -2.80
C VAL A 443 -15.58 -15.05 -3.74
N VAL A 444 -14.54 -15.75 -3.29
CA VAL A 444 -13.32 -15.97 -4.09
C VAL A 444 -13.61 -16.82 -5.33
N LEU A 445 -14.35 -17.92 -5.18
CA LEU A 445 -14.72 -18.80 -6.28
C LEU A 445 -15.61 -18.08 -7.29
N THR A 446 -16.55 -17.24 -6.83
CA THR A 446 -17.38 -16.41 -7.73
C THR A 446 -16.52 -15.39 -8.49
N ALA A 447 -15.54 -14.75 -7.83
CA ALA A 447 -14.61 -13.85 -8.50
C ALA A 447 -13.80 -14.57 -9.58
N ILE A 448 -13.26 -15.76 -9.28
CA ILE A 448 -12.54 -16.61 -10.24
C ILE A 448 -13.47 -17.05 -11.38
N ALA A 449 -14.71 -17.44 -11.09
CA ALA A 449 -15.69 -17.84 -12.09
C ALA A 449 -16.02 -16.70 -13.06
N VAL A 450 -16.26 -15.49 -12.56
CA VAL A 450 -16.51 -14.31 -13.42
C VAL A 450 -15.26 -13.94 -14.22
N TYR A 451 -14.08 -13.99 -13.61
CA TYR A 451 -12.81 -13.73 -14.29
C TYR A 451 -12.54 -14.75 -15.41
N THR A 452 -12.78 -16.04 -15.17
CA THR A 452 -12.59 -17.08 -16.18
C THR A 452 -13.67 -17.06 -17.25
N ALA A 453 -14.93 -16.76 -16.90
CA ALA A 453 -16.02 -16.59 -17.87
C ALA A 453 -15.76 -15.46 -18.87
N GLY A 454 -15.08 -14.38 -18.44
CA GLY A 454 -14.66 -13.31 -19.35
C GLY A 454 -13.67 -13.77 -20.43
N LEU A 455 -12.97 -14.90 -20.26
CA LEU A 455 -12.14 -15.47 -21.33
C LEU A 455 -12.98 -15.98 -22.51
N ALA A 456 -14.27 -16.31 -22.30
CA ALA A 456 -15.19 -16.70 -23.36
C ALA A 456 -15.77 -15.49 -24.14
N LEU A 457 -15.46 -14.25 -23.72
CA LEU A 457 -16.00 -13.01 -24.29
C LEU A 457 -15.87 -12.87 -25.81
N PRO A 458 -14.79 -13.31 -26.49
CA PRO A 458 -14.71 -13.26 -27.95
C PRO A 458 -15.86 -14.00 -28.63
N HIS A 459 -16.32 -15.14 -28.09
CA HIS A 459 -17.44 -15.87 -28.67
C HIS A 459 -18.75 -15.07 -28.59
N ASN A 460 -18.96 -14.33 -27.51
CA ASN A 460 -20.16 -13.52 -27.30
C ASN A 460 -20.16 -12.26 -28.17
N THR A 461 -19.02 -11.57 -28.29
CA THR A 461 -18.90 -10.39 -29.15
C THR A 461 -19.05 -10.75 -30.62
N HIS A 462 -18.43 -11.85 -31.08
CA HIS A 462 -18.53 -12.26 -32.48
C HIS A 462 -19.91 -12.78 -32.87
N ARG A 463 -20.71 -13.28 -31.91
CA ARG A 463 -22.12 -13.62 -32.12
C ARG A 463 -23.00 -12.38 -32.33
N LEU A 464 -22.72 -11.28 -31.63
CA LEU A 464 -23.44 -10.01 -31.81
C LEU A 464 -22.97 -9.22 -33.05
N LEU A 465 -21.72 -9.43 -33.48
CA LEU A 465 -21.09 -8.75 -34.62
C LEU A 465 -21.20 -9.58 -35.92
N THR A 466 -22.29 -10.32 -36.13
CA THR A 466 -22.49 -11.24 -37.27
C THR A 466 -22.47 -10.61 -38.67
N GLY A 467 -22.13 -9.33 -38.79
CA GLY A 467 -21.69 -8.69 -40.03
C GLY A 467 -20.66 -7.62 -39.69
N GLU A 468 -19.57 -7.55 -40.48
CA GLU A 468 -18.56 -6.48 -40.45
C GLU A 468 -17.52 -6.49 -39.32
N GLY A 469 -16.83 -7.63 -39.14
CA GLY A 469 -15.45 -7.61 -38.61
C GLY A 469 -14.51 -6.94 -39.63
N THR A 470 -14.56 -5.62 -39.78
CA THR A 470 -13.64 -4.93 -40.69
C THR A 470 -12.22 -4.98 -40.13
N GLU A 471 -11.23 -5.10 -41.01
CA GLU A 471 -9.80 -4.94 -40.66
C GLU A 471 -9.52 -3.61 -39.93
N GLN A 472 -10.37 -2.61 -40.12
CA GLN A 472 -10.31 -1.33 -39.42
C GLN A 472 -10.88 -1.39 -38.00
N GLY A 473 -11.91 -2.20 -37.75
CA GLY A 473 -12.55 -2.34 -36.44
C GLY A 473 -11.59 -2.74 -35.33
N TRP A 474 -10.80 -3.82 -35.52
CA TRP A 474 -9.82 -4.25 -34.51
C TRP A 474 -8.65 -3.27 -34.36
N ARG A 475 -8.29 -2.54 -35.44
CA ARG A 475 -7.23 -1.52 -35.39
C ARG A 475 -7.65 -0.32 -34.54
N VAL A 476 -8.90 0.13 -34.68
CA VAL A 476 -9.47 1.20 -33.85
C VAL A 476 -9.69 0.71 -32.42
N LEU A 477 -10.22 -0.50 -32.21
CA LEU A 477 -10.35 -1.09 -30.88
C LEU A 477 -9.00 -1.18 -30.17
N LYS A 478 -7.95 -1.60 -30.87
CA LYS A 478 -6.59 -1.62 -30.33
C LYS A 478 -6.07 -0.22 -30.01
N LEU A 479 -6.35 0.78 -30.84
CA LEU A 479 -5.98 2.17 -30.54
C LEU A 479 -6.64 2.64 -29.25
N VAL A 480 -7.96 2.43 -29.12
CA VAL A 480 -8.72 2.78 -27.91
C VAL A 480 -8.17 2.05 -26.69
N ALA A 481 -7.92 0.73 -26.79
CA ALA A 481 -7.39 -0.06 -25.69
C ALA A 481 -5.98 0.38 -25.25
N VAL A 482 -5.10 0.74 -26.19
CA VAL A 482 -3.75 1.23 -25.84
C VAL A 482 -3.80 2.63 -25.22
N LEU A 483 -4.66 3.52 -25.72
CA LEU A 483 -4.89 4.84 -25.12
C LEU A 483 -5.45 4.71 -23.71
N TYR A 484 -6.45 3.85 -23.53
CA TYR A 484 -7.01 3.51 -22.24
C TYR A 484 -5.91 3.00 -21.31
N LEU A 485 -5.11 2.00 -21.72
CA LEU A 485 -4.03 1.48 -20.90
C LEU A 485 -3.01 2.57 -20.51
N ALA A 486 -2.66 3.48 -21.43
CA ALA A 486 -1.71 4.55 -21.16
C ALA A 486 -2.23 5.52 -20.08
N VAL A 487 -3.49 5.94 -20.17
CA VAL A 487 -4.13 6.80 -19.15
C VAL A 487 -4.26 6.05 -17.83
N LEU A 488 -4.70 4.79 -17.87
CA LEU A 488 -4.88 3.94 -16.70
C LEU A 488 -3.57 3.76 -15.93
N LEU A 489 -2.49 3.39 -16.61
CA LEU A 489 -1.17 3.24 -15.99
C LEU A 489 -0.65 4.57 -15.46
N GLY A 490 -0.81 5.67 -16.23
CA GLY A 490 -0.39 7.00 -15.80
C GLY A 490 -1.07 7.45 -14.52
N CYS A 491 -2.40 7.35 -14.45
CA CYS A 491 -3.17 7.66 -13.24
C CYS A 491 -2.80 6.74 -12.07
N THR A 492 -2.64 5.43 -12.33
CA THR A 492 -2.26 4.48 -11.30
C THR A 492 -0.88 4.80 -10.72
N ALA A 493 0.11 5.13 -11.56
CA ALA A 493 1.46 5.45 -11.10
C ALA A 493 1.56 6.75 -10.30
N LEU A 494 0.63 7.71 -10.53
CA LEU A 494 0.54 8.94 -9.74
C LEU A 494 -0.04 8.69 -8.34
N ILE A 495 -0.98 7.75 -8.21
CA ILE A 495 -1.58 7.38 -6.91
C ILE A 495 -0.66 6.40 -6.16
N ASN A 496 -0.20 5.38 -6.86
CA ASN A 496 0.62 4.29 -6.36
C ASN A 496 1.62 3.87 -7.45
N PHE A 497 2.81 4.47 -7.40
CA PHE A 497 3.89 4.19 -8.35
C PHE A 497 4.18 2.69 -8.46
N SER A 498 4.30 2.00 -7.32
CA SER A 498 4.68 0.59 -7.27
C SER A 498 3.66 -0.31 -7.98
N LEU A 499 2.36 -0.08 -7.74
CA LEU A 499 1.30 -0.78 -8.48
C LEU A 499 1.33 -0.44 -9.97
N GLY A 500 1.46 0.84 -10.32
CA GLY A 500 1.52 1.31 -11.70
C GLY A 500 2.72 0.72 -12.47
N PHE A 501 3.87 0.59 -11.81
CA PHE A 501 5.09 0.01 -12.37
C PHE A 501 4.94 -1.49 -12.61
N ILE A 502 4.44 -2.26 -11.63
CA ILE A 502 4.19 -3.71 -11.80
C ILE A 502 3.18 -3.96 -12.94
N LEU A 503 2.08 -3.19 -12.99
CA LEU A 503 1.10 -3.30 -14.07
C LEU A 503 1.70 -2.89 -15.42
N ALA A 504 2.59 -1.90 -15.48
CA ALA A 504 3.27 -1.53 -16.71
C ALA A 504 4.21 -2.64 -17.21
N LEU A 505 4.94 -3.31 -16.30
CA LEU A 505 5.80 -4.44 -16.64
C LEU A 505 5.03 -5.59 -17.31
N THR A 506 3.80 -5.86 -16.89
CA THR A 506 3.02 -6.99 -17.44
C THR A 506 2.10 -6.58 -18.59
N LEU A 507 1.41 -5.43 -18.51
CA LEU A 507 0.39 -5.03 -19.48
C LEU A 507 0.96 -4.31 -20.71
N VAL A 508 2.11 -3.63 -20.61
CA VAL A 508 2.74 -3.01 -21.79
C VAL A 508 3.15 -4.06 -22.83
N PRO A 509 3.84 -5.17 -22.45
CA PRO A 509 4.11 -6.26 -23.38
C PRO A 509 2.82 -6.86 -23.97
N ALA A 510 1.77 -7.04 -23.16
CA ALA A 510 0.47 -7.52 -23.64
C ALA A 510 -0.07 -6.63 -24.76
N ALA A 511 -0.13 -5.31 -24.54
CA ALA A 511 -0.59 -4.33 -25.52
C ALA A 511 0.23 -4.34 -26.82
N VAL A 512 1.54 -4.56 -26.72
CA VAL A 512 2.45 -4.62 -27.87
C VAL A 512 2.21 -5.89 -28.70
N LEU A 513 2.11 -7.05 -28.06
CA LEU A 513 2.07 -8.37 -28.72
C LEU A 513 0.74 -8.67 -29.44
N VAL A 514 -0.37 -8.09 -29.00
CA VAL A 514 -1.73 -8.44 -29.47
C VAL A 514 -1.98 -8.02 -30.92
N THR A 515 -2.14 -8.98 -31.82
CA THR A 515 -2.70 -8.75 -33.17
C THR A 515 -3.41 -10.01 -33.64
N PRO A 516 -4.50 -9.92 -34.44
CA PRO A 516 -5.25 -11.10 -34.87
C PRO A 516 -4.46 -12.04 -35.79
N HIS A 517 -3.39 -11.54 -36.42
CA HIS A 517 -2.54 -12.25 -37.38
C HIS A 517 -1.42 -13.09 -36.75
N ARG A 518 -1.24 -13.04 -35.42
CA ARG A 518 -0.22 -13.82 -34.69
C ARG A 518 -0.72 -15.24 -34.44
N PRO A 519 0.18 -16.21 -34.18
CA PRO A 519 -0.23 -17.55 -33.76
C PRO A 519 -1.08 -17.47 -32.48
N LYS A 520 -2.36 -17.86 -32.61
CA LYS A 520 -3.39 -17.65 -31.58
C LYS A 520 -3.04 -18.34 -30.27
N VAL A 521 -2.60 -19.60 -30.31
CA VAL A 521 -2.31 -20.39 -29.10
C VAL A 521 -1.17 -19.78 -28.28
N LEU A 522 -0.02 -19.50 -28.92
CA LEU A 522 1.15 -18.94 -28.23
C LEU A 522 0.86 -17.55 -27.66
N THR A 523 0.18 -16.70 -28.44
CA THR A 523 -0.15 -15.33 -28.02
C THR A 523 -1.21 -15.34 -26.91
N ALA A 524 -2.19 -16.25 -26.97
CA ALA A 524 -3.19 -16.42 -25.91
C ALA A 524 -2.54 -16.87 -24.61
N PHE A 525 -1.67 -17.89 -24.65
CA PHE A 525 -0.91 -18.34 -23.48
C PHE A 525 -0.08 -17.21 -22.87
N THR A 526 0.62 -16.44 -23.71
CA THR A 526 1.40 -15.28 -23.26
C THR A 526 0.52 -14.21 -22.62
N LEU A 527 -0.67 -13.93 -23.18
CA LEU A 527 -1.61 -12.96 -22.60
C LEU A 527 -2.17 -13.41 -21.25
N VAL A 528 -2.44 -14.70 -21.07
CA VAL A 528 -2.89 -15.27 -19.79
C VAL A 528 -1.80 -15.10 -18.74
N ILE A 529 -0.53 -15.40 -19.07
CA ILE A 529 0.62 -15.17 -18.16
C ILE A 529 0.74 -13.68 -17.79
N LEU A 530 0.52 -12.78 -18.74
CA LEU A 530 0.56 -11.33 -18.53
C LEU A 530 -0.76 -10.75 -18.00
N SER A 531 -1.70 -11.60 -17.58
CA SER A 531 -2.99 -11.14 -17.06
C SER A 531 -2.89 -10.57 -15.65
N PRO A 532 -3.84 -9.73 -15.21
CA PRO A 532 -3.85 -9.21 -13.84
C PRO A 532 -3.86 -10.31 -12.77
N ALA A 533 -4.61 -11.40 -12.98
CA ALA A 533 -4.64 -12.54 -12.06
C ALA A 533 -3.27 -13.23 -11.93
N CYS A 534 -2.59 -13.50 -13.05
CA CYS A 534 -1.26 -14.08 -13.02
C CYS A 534 -0.21 -13.10 -12.48
N THR A 535 -0.35 -11.80 -12.75
CA THR A 535 0.49 -10.76 -12.16
C THR A 535 0.39 -10.78 -10.64
N LEU A 536 -0.81 -10.91 -10.09
CA LEU A 536 -1.04 -11.05 -8.65
C LEU A 536 -0.45 -12.37 -8.11
N LEU A 537 -0.66 -13.49 -8.81
CA LEU A 537 -0.08 -14.79 -8.42
C LEU A 537 1.45 -14.73 -8.35
N PHE A 538 2.11 -14.21 -9.39
CA PHE A 538 3.57 -14.03 -9.40
C PHE A 538 4.03 -13.06 -8.31
N SER A 539 3.25 -12.02 -8.04
CA SER A 539 3.51 -11.08 -6.94
C SER A 539 3.51 -11.77 -5.57
N VAL A 540 2.59 -12.71 -5.34
CA VAL A 540 2.54 -13.49 -4.09
C VAL A 540 3.80 -14.35 -3.94
N PHE A 541 4.17 -15.13 -4.96
CA PHE A 541 5.39 -15.95 -4.92
C PHE A 541 6.65 -15.10 -4.77
N PHE A 542 6.76 -14.00 -5.53
CA PHE A 542 7.91 -13.11 -5.47
C PHE A 542 8.03 -12.44 -4.10
N PHE A 543 6.93 -12.05 -3.48
CA PHE A 543 6.94 -11.47 -2.14
C PHE A 543 7.41 -12.48 -1.08
N GLN A 544 6.99 -13.75 -1.16
CA GLN A 544 7.46 -14.81 -0.26
C GLN A 544 8.96 -15.11 -0.43
N GLU A 545 9.44 -15.09 -1.68
CA GLU A 545 10.87 -15.23 -1.98
C GLU A 545 11.68 -14.08 -1.37
N LEU A 546 11.20 -12.84 -1.51
CA LEU A 546 11.85 -11.67 -0.91
C LEU A 546 11.88 -11.72 0.62
N GLN A 547 10.87 -12.33 1.24
CA GLN A 547 10.79 -12.56 2.68
C GLN A 547 11.67 -13.73 3.16
N GLU A 548 12.38 -14.41 2.26
CA GLU A 548 13.20 -15.61 2.56
C GLU A 548 12.37 -16.76 3.15
N MET A 549 11.09 -16.81 2.78
CA MET A 549 10.11 -17.82 3.18
C MET A 549 9.50 -18.47 1.93
N PRO A 550 10.30 -19.16 1.09
CA PRO A 550 9.80 -19.74 -0.15
C PRO A 550 8.69 -20.75 0.14
N VAL A 551 7.59 -20.62 -0.58
CA VAL A 551 6.40 -21.45 -0.42
C VAL A 551 6.28 -22.46 -1.55
N THR A 552 5.72 -23.63 -1.25
CA THR A 552 5.36 -24.60 -2.29
C THR A 552 4.24 -24.04 -3.17
N PHE A 553 4.02 -24.63 -4.36
CA PHE A 553 2.95 -24.17 -5.25
C PHE A 553 1.57 -24.23 -4.58
N GLN A 554 1.31 -25.27 -3.78
CA GLN A 554 0.03 -25.44 -3.07
C GLN A 554 -0.17 -24.35 -2.01
N GLU A 555 0.85 -24.08 -1.19
CA GLU A 555 0.80 -23.00 -0.19
C GLU A 555 0.67 -21.63 -0.86
N GLY A 556 1.43 -21.38 -1.93
CA GLY A 556 1.33 -20.15 -2.70
C GLY A 556 -0.03 -19.95 -3.37
N TRP A 557 -0.68 -21.04 -3.82
CA TRP A 557 -2.05 -20.99 -4.32
C TRP A 557 -3.06 -20.64 -3.23
N LEU A 558 -2.94 -21.22 -2.03
CA LEU A 558 -3.80 -20.88 -0.89
C LEU A 558 -3.60 -19.41 -0.47
N LEU A 559 -2.36 -18.94 -0.40
CA LEU A 559 -2.04 -17.53 -0.15
C LEU A 559 -2.64 -16.62 -1.22
N TYR A 560 -2.60 -17.01 -2.50
CA TYR A 560 -3.22 -16.26 -3.58
C TYR A 560 -4.74 -16.14 -3.40
N LEU A 561 -5.43 -17.21 -3.03
CA LEU A 561 -6.88 -17.16 -2.74
C LEU A 561 -7.19 -16.24 -1.56
N SER A 562 -6.39 -16.32 -0.48
CA SER A 562 -6.54 -15.45 0.70
C SER A 562 -6.25 -13.98 0.38
N VAL A 563 -5.27 -13.69 -0.50
CA VAL A 563 -5.00 -12.32 -0.96
C VAL A 563 -6.16 -11.75 -1.77
N ILE A 564 -6.89 -12.58 -2.54
CA ILE A 564 -8.11 -12.13 -3.24
C ILE A 564 -9.21 -11.79 -2.24
N SER A 565 -9.50 -12.66 -1.27
CA SER A 565 -10.55 -12.39 -0.27
C SER A 565 -10.20 -11.16 0.57
N GLN A 566 -8.96 -11.04 1.05
CA GLN A 566 -8.48 -9.88 1.81
C GLN A 566 -8.50 -8.59 0.99
N GLY A 567 -8.11 -8.62 -0.29
CA GLY A 567 -8.16 -7.44 -1.16
C GLY A 567 -9.58 -6.92 -1.39
N ILE A 568 -10.56 -7.82 -1.50
CA ILE A 568 -11.99 -7.45 -1.55
C ILE A 568 -12.43 -6.90 -0.20
N LEU A 569 -12.06 -7.56 0.91
CA LEU A 569 -12.45 -7.15 2.26
C LEU A 569 -11.88 -5.76 2.63
N ASP A 570 -10.63 -5.48 2.29
CA ASP A 570 -9.95 -4.19 2.52
C ASP A 570 -10.65 -3.03 1.81
N HIS A 571 -11.26 -3.29 0.65
CA HIS A 571 -12.08 -2.29 -0.03
C HIS A 571 -13.28 -1.89 0.83
N PHE A 572 -14.02 -2.86 1.37
CA PHE A 572 -15.18 -2.60 2.22
C PHE A 572 -14.82 -2.11 3.62
N LEU A 573 -13.68 -2.52 4.16
CA LEU A 573 -13.26 -2.14 5.51
C LEU A 573 -12.62 -0.75 5.57
N TYR A 574 -11.74 -0.45 4.62
CA TYR A 574 -10.87 0.73 4.71
C TYR A 574 -11.00 1.68 3.52
N GLY A 575 -11.73 1.29 2.46
CA GLY A 575 -11.80 2.06 1.23
C GLY A 575 -10.57 1.90 0.34
N SER A 576 -9.93 0.72 0.36
CA SER A 576 -8.84 0.41 -0.58
C SER A 576 -9.34 0.48 -2.03
N LEU A 577 -8.56 1.10 -2.92
CA LEU A 577 -8.90 1.32 -4.32
C LEU A 577 -8.38 0.21 -5.24
N VAL A 578 -7.54 -0.70 -4.74
CA VAL A 578 -6.87 -1.73 -5.55
C VAL A 578 -7.88 -2.69 -6.20
N PHE A 579 -8.81 -3.24 -5.43
CA PHE A 579 -9.84 -4.13 -5.97
C PHE A 579 -10.74 -3.45 -7.03
N PRO A 580 -11.35 -2.26 -6.75
CA PRO A 580 -12.10 -1.52 -7.76
C PRO A 580 -11.29 -1.20 -9.02
N LEU A 581 -10.04 -0.77 -8.87
CA LEU A 581 -9.14 -0.46 -9.99
C LEU A 581 -8.93 -1.70 -10.86
N ILE A 582 -8.64 -2.85 -10.25
CA ILE A 582 -8.41 -4.10 -10.97
C ILE A 582 -9.71 -4.56 -11.66
N ALA A 583 -10.82 -4.61 -10.92
CA ALA A 583 -12.08 -5.17 -11.42
C ALA A 583 -12.75 -4.28 -12.47
N LEU A 584 -12.80 -2.97 -12.26
CA LEU A 584 -13.54 -2.03 -13.11
C LEU A 584 -12.71 -1.46 -14.26
N LEU A 585 -11.37 -1.43 -14.12
CA LEU A 585 -10.52 -0.76 -15.11
C LEU A 585 -9.48 -1.69 -15.74
N VAL A 586 -8.60 -2.30 -14.93
CA VAL A 586 -7.47 -3.10 -15.45
C VAL A 586 -7.96 -4.35 -16.19
N TYR A 587 -8.86 -5.12 -15.57
CA TYR A 587 -9.37 -6.36 -16.15
C TYR A 587 -10.19 -6.12 -17.43
N PRO A 588 -11.14 -5.16 -17.48
CA PRO A 588 -11.79 -4.75 -18.72
C PRO A 588 -10.82 -4.33 -19.82
N CYS A 589 -9.77 -3.55 -19.47
CA CYS A 589 -8.75 -3.17 -20.44
C CYS A 589 -7.98 -4.39 -20.99
N TRP A 590 -7.65 -5.36 -20.14
CA TRP A 590 -7.04 -6.62 -20.57
C TRP A 590 -7.97 -7.46 -21.46
N LEU A 591 -9.28 -7.50 -21.15
CA LEU A 591 -10.30 -8.17 -21.97
C LEU A 591 -10.42 -7.58 -23.38
N LEU A 592 -10.19 -6.28 -23.55
CA LEU A 592 -10.12 -5.68 -24.89
C LEU A 592 -8.99 -6.28 -25.73
N PHE A 593 -7.80 -6.45 -25.14
CA PHE A 593 -6.67 -7.10 -25.81
C PHE A 593 -6.96 -8.58 -26.10
N TRP A 594 -7.62 -9.27 -25.17
CA TRP A 594 -8.09 -10.64 -25.39
C TRP A 594 -9.06 -10.72 -26.57
N ASN A 595 -10.01 -9.79 -26.68
CA ASN A 595 -10.96 -9.71 -27.78
C ASN A 595 -10.27 -9.51 -29.13
N ILE A 596 -9.31 -8.58 -29.20
CA ILE A 596 -8.55 -8.27 -30.42
C ILE A 596 -7.77 -9.50 -30.93
N LEU A 597 -7.24 -10.35 -30.05
CA LEU A 597 -6.49 -11.54 -30.46
C LEU A 597 -7.37 -12.53 -31.24
N PHE A 598 -8.64 -12.67 -30.86
CA PHE A 598 -9.58 -13.61 -31.47
C PHE A 598 -10.45 -12.97 -32.56
N TRP A 599 -10.18 -11.71 -32.91
CA TRP A 599 -10.87 -10.99 -33.97
C TRP A 599 -10.86 -11.78 -35.28
N LYS A 600 -12.01 -11.82 -35.96
CA LYS A 600 -12.24 -12.56 -37.21
C LYS A 600 -12.32 -11.63 -38.39
#